data_AF-A0A1M3NA55-F1
#
_entry.id   AF-A0A1M3NA55-F1
#
_cell.length_a   1.000
_cell.length_b   1.000
_cell.length_c   1.000
_cell.angle_alpha   90.00
_cell.angle_beta   90.00
_cell.angle_gamma   90.00
#
_symmetry.space_group_name_H-M   'P 1'
#
loop_
_entity.id
_entity.type
_entity.pdbx_description
1 polymer ?
#
loop_
_entity_poly.entity_id
_entity_poly.type
_entity_poly.pdbx_seq_one_letter_code
_entity_poly.pdbx_strand_id
1 'polypeptide(L)'
;MRFIVNVASAIPTARFSALLVEGDKPLGLESSLREEGCSVRRATSRAAALEALSGTDIIVIAAPSLSDDDVLDIVGKANGTSVLVVAGSNDLAVKAARLGAAVVVGGAIELASAQIKQLLSVVDLKRKVARHSMPVSSLSSPTSGVVQRRSAPLPKEATPDALDALVEAAEGLVPMHKFQRVYVDYALRRFGGNKVHTAAALGIDRRTIQRWARARAEQRPQTTPTTTNSSSTTSSSSSS
;
A
#
# COMPACT_ATOMS: atom_id res chain seq x y z
N MET A 1 34.89 16.56 -12.59
CA MET A 1 34.35 17.57 -11.66
C MET A 1 33.99 16.86 -10.36
N ARG A 2 34.44 17.37 -9.20
CA ARG A 2 34.16 16.76 -7.89
C ARG A 2 32.81 17.29 -7.39
N PHE A 3 31.81 16.42 -7.28
CA PHE A 3 30.55 16.75 -6.63
C PHE A 3 30.78 16.75 -5.11
N ILE A 4 30.58 17.90 -4.47
CA ILE A 4 30.73 18.02 -3.03
C ILE A 4 29.42 17.55 -2.39
N VAL A 5 29.35 16.25 -2.07
CA VAL A 5 28.37 15.77 -1.10
C VAL A 5 28.93 16.14 0.27
N ASN A 6 28.30 17.08 0.95
CA ASN A 6 28.71 17.44 2.30
C ASN A 6 28.21 16.32 3.23
N VAL A 7 29.12 15.39 3.57
CA VAL A 7 28.81 14.26 4.44
C VAL A 7 28.48 14.80 5.82
N ALA A 8 27.23 14.58 6.25
CA ALA A 8 26.73 15.01 7.54
C ALA A 8 27.64 14.56 8.68
N SER A 9 27.80 15.41 9.70
CA SER A 9 28.26 14.98 11.02
C SER A 9 27.31 13.88 11.52
N ALA A 10 27.81 12.64 11.59
CA ALA A 10 27.03 11.50 12.05
C ALA A 10 26.69 11.72 13.53
N ILE A 11 25.42 11.98 13.82
CA ILE A 11 24.92 11.94 15.20
C ILE A 11 24.71 10.45 15.52
N PRO A 12 25.46 9.85 16.47
CA PRO A 12 25.37 8.42 16.77
C PRO A 12 23.99 7.99 17.31
N THR A 13 23.14 8.95 17.67
CA THR A 13 21.75 8.73 18.14
C THR A 13 20.68 9.01 17.08
N ALA A 14 21.05 9.31 15.83
CA ALA A 14 20.07 9.62 14.79
C ALA A 14 19.16 8.41 14.50
N ARG A 15 17.84 8.62 14.62
CA ARG A 15 16.82 7.58 14.35
C ARG A 15 16.50 7.42 12.87
N PHE A 16 16.75 8.47 12.09
CA PHE A 16 16.40 8.56 10.68
C PHE A 16 17.57 9.13 9.87
N SER A 17 17.68 8.72 8.61
CA SER A 17 18.57 9.33 7.63
C SER A 17 17.78 10.25 6.69
N ALA A 18 18.15 11.52 6.63
CA ALA A 18 17.50 12.51 5.78
C ALA A 18 18.48 13.01 4.71
N LEU A 19 17.99 13.19 3.49
CA LEU A 19 18.69 13.89 2.41
C LEU A 19 17.97 15.22 2.16
N LEU A 20 18.65 16.32 2.45
CA LEU A 20 18.20 17.66 2.11
C LEU A 20 18.82 18.08 0.78
N VAL A 21 17.99 18.25 -0.24
CA VAL A 21 18.39 18.76 -1.56
C VAL A 21 18.02 20.24 -1.61
N GLU A 22 19.03 21.09 -1.56
CA GLU A 22 18.87 22.54 -1.43
C GLU A 22 20.05 23.24 -2.10
N GLY A 23 19.78 24.22 -2.96
CA GLY A 23 20.80 25.01 -3.63
C GLY A 23 21.37 26.11 -2.74
N ASP A 24 21.82 27.21 -3.35
CA ASP A 24 22.67 28.19 -2.66
C ASP A 24 21.97 28.99 -1.56
N LYS A 25 20.63 29.06 -1.56
CA LYS A 25 19.86 29.78 -0.56
C LYS A 25 19.09 28.81 0.34
N PRO A 26 19.53 28.60 1.59
CA PRO A 26 18.85 27.70 2.49
C PRO A 26 17.53 28.27 3.02
N LEU A 27 16.51 27.42 3.06
CA LEU A 27 15.18 27.65 3.65
C LEU A 27 15.18 27.37 5.16
N GLY A 28 16.27 26.85 5.73
CA GLY A 28 16.39 26.59 7.17
C GLY A 28 15.74 25.29 7.64
N LEU A 29 15.35 24.39 6.73
CA LEU A 29 14.73 23.09 7.06
C LEU A 29 15.69 22.10 7.71
N GLU A 30 17.01 22.34 7.59
CA GLU A 30 18.04 21.51 8.21
C GLU A 30 17.87 21.44 9.74
N SER A 31 17.53 22.57 10.39
CA SER A 31 17.33 22.63 11.84
C SER A 31 16.15 21.75 12.27
N SER A 32 15.02 21.83 11.57
CA SER A 32 13.84 21.00 11.87
C SER A 32 14.12 19.51 11.69
N LEU A 33 14.88 19.11 10.67
CA LEU A 33 15.27 17.71 10.49
C LEU A 33 16.17 17.21 11.63
N ARG A 34 17.10 18.04 12.10
CA ARG A 34 18.01 17.71 13.22
C ARG A 34 17.26 17.62 14.55
N GLU A 35 16.30 18.51 14.80
CA GLU A 35 15.43 18.47 15.99
C GLU A 35 14.61 17.18 16.07
N GLU A 36 14.15 16.67 14.92
CA GLU A 36 13.45 15.38 14.82
C GLU A 36 14.41 14.17 14.88
N GLY A 37 15.69 14.39 15.14
CA GLY A 37 16.70 13.34 15.32
C GLY A 37 17.16 12.69 14.01
N CYS A 38 17.11 13.42 12.89
CA CYS A 38 17.63 12.95 11.61
C CYS A 38 19.14 13.22 11.48
N SER A 39 19.87 12.28 10.87
CA SER A 39 21.18 12.55 10.28
C SER A 39 20.97 13.18 8.91
N VAL A 40 21.37 14.44 8.73
CA VAL A 40 21.03 15.23 7.53
C VAL A 40 22.20 15.34 6.58
N ARG A 41 22.12 14.62 5.45
CA ARG A 41 23.07 14.78 4.33
C ARG A 41 22.57 15.87 3.39
N ARG A 42 23.47 16.69 2.86
CA ARG A 42 23.11 17.78 1.95
C ARG A 42 23.59 17.52 0.52
N ALA A 43 22.73 17.85 -0.43
CA ALA A 43 23.04 17.87 -1.85
C ALA A 43 22.61 19.20 -2.46
N THR A 44 23.51 19.85 -3.17
CA THR A 44 23.26 21.16 -3.83
C THR A 44 23.00 21.04 -5.34
N SER A 45 23.06 19.82 -5.88
CA SER A 45 22.83 19.56 -7.30
C SER A 45 22.12 18.24 -7.48
N ARG A 46 21.46 18.08 -8.64
CA ARG A 46 20.83 16.82 -9.04
C ARG A 46 21.79 15.63 -8.95
N ALA A 47 22.99 15.75 -9.50
CA ALA A 47 23.98 14.67 -9.49
C ALA A 47 24.35 14.26 -8.06
N ALA A 48 24.61 15.23 -7.18
CA ALA A 48 24.89 14.95 -5.77
C ALA A 48 23.69 14.32 -5.04
N ALA A 49 22.46 14.72 -5.39
CA ALA A 49 21.26 14.16 -4.80
C ALA A 49 21.09 12.69 -5.18
N LEU A 50 21.28 12.34 -6.46
CA LEU A 50 21.13 10.97 -6.97
C LEU A 50 22.12 9.99 -6.32
N GLU A 51 23.38 10.39 -6.16
CA GLU A 51 24.39 9.58 -5.45
C GLU A 51 24.01 9.35 -3.97
N ALA A 52 23.39 10.36 -3.35
CA ALA A 52 23.04 10.34 -1.94
C ALA A 52 21.67 9.72 -1.64
N LEU A 53 20.89 9.29 -2.65
CA LEU A 53 19.57 8.66 -2.44
C LEU A 53 19.67 7.37 -1.61
N SER A 54 20.74 6.61 -1.80
CA SER A 54 20.92 5.31 -1.16
C SER A 54 20.97 5.40 0.37
N GLY A 55 20.22 4.53 1.04
CA GLY A 55 20.17 4.46 2.50
C GLY A 55 19.50 5.66 3.18
N THR A 56 18.73 6.46 2.43
CA THR A 56 17.95 7.58 2.98
C THR A 56 16.54 7.13 3.33
N ASP A 57 16.04 7.54 4.51
CA ASP A 57 14.67 7.31 4.94
C ASP A 57 13.68 8.36 4.41
N ILE A 58 14.11 9.62 4.37
CA ILE A 58 13.32 10.76 3.89
C ILE A 58 14.15 11.69 3.02
N ILE A 59 13.59 12.12 1.89
CA ILE A 59 14.22 13.10 1.00
C ILE A 59 13.40 14.39 1.06
N VAL A 60 14.04 15.51 1.37
CA VAL A 60 13.42 16.83 1.40
C VAL A 60 14.05 17.69 0.30
N ILE A 61 13.24 18.20 -0.61
CA ILE A 61 13.68 18.99 -1.76
C ILE A 61 13.18 20.42 -1.62
N ALA A 62 14.11 21.36 -1.44
CA ALA A 62 13.86 22.80 -1.48
C ALA A 62 13.91 23.28 -2.94
N ALA A 63 12.79 23.14 -3.65
CA ALA A 63 12.70 23.43 -5.08
C ALA A 63 13.00 24.87 -5.54
N PRO A 64 12.84 25.96 -4.74
CA PRO A 64 13.07 27.33 -5.24
C PRO A 64 14.48 27.60 -5.80
N SER A 65 15.43 26.70 -5.55
CA SER A 65 16.83 26.82 -5.98
C SER A 65 17.24 25.75 -7.01
N LEU A 66 16.29 24.95 -7.51
CA LEU A 66 16.51 23.84 -8.43
C LEU A 66 15.59 23.98 -9.64
N SER A 67 15.97 23.39 -10.78
CA SER A 67 15.09 23.33 -11.93
C SER A 67 13.94 22.33 -11.70
N ASP A 68 12.76 22.62 -12.24
CA ASP A 68 11.59 21.73 -12.13
C ASP A 68 11.90 20.31 -12.63
N ASP A 69 12.62 20.19 -13.74
CA ASP A 69 13.01 18.90 -14.32
C ASP A 69 13.98 18.12 -13.42
N ASP A 70 14.91 18.80 -12.75
CA ASP A 70 15.81 18.16 -11.80
C ASP A 70 15.04 17.62 -10.59
N VAL A 71 14.09 18.40 -10.06
CA VAL A 71 13.24 17.99 -8.94
C VAL A 71 12.44 16.75 -9.32
N LEU A 72 11.80 16.75 -10.48
CA LEU A 72 10.98 15.63 -10.94
C LEU A 72 11.80 14.36 -11.19
N ASP A 73 13.02 14.48 -11.74
CA ASP A 73 13.90 13.33 -11.92
C ASP A 73 14.38 12.75 -10.58
N ILE A 74 14.69 13.59 -9.58
CA ILE A 74 15.04 13.12 -8.22
C ILE A 74 13.85 12.38 -7.60
N VAL A 75 12.64 12.95 -7.67
CA VAL A 75 11.41 12.32 -7.15
C VAL A 75 11.15 10.98 -7.85
N GLY A 76 11.27 10.94 -9.18
CA GLY A 76 11.08 9.72 -9.97
C GLY A 76 12.07 8.60 -9.63
N LYS A 77 13.30 8.95 -9.24
CA LYS A 77 14.35 7.99 -8.87
C LYS A 77 14.35 7.61 -7.39
N ALA A 78 13.57 8.28 -6.55
CA ALA A 78 13.49 8.02 -5.12
C ALA A 78 12.80 6.70 -4.75
N ASN A 79 12.19 5.99 -5.72
CA ASN A 79 11.67 4.60 -5.65
C ASN A 79 11.32 4.08 -4.25
N GLY A 80 10.19 4.52 -3.72
CA GLY A 80 9.59 4.02 -2.47
C GLY A 80 10.03 4.75 -1.20
N THR A 81 11.06 5.60 -1.29
CA THR A 81 11.46 6.52 -0.21
C THR A 81 10.42 7.63 -0.06
N SER A 82 10.18 8.07 1.19
CA SER A 82 9.30 9.19 1.45
C SER A 82 9.94 10.49 0.96
N VAL A 83 9.32 11.18 0.00
CA VAL A 83 9.80 12.44 -0.56
C VAL A 83 8.87 13.59 -0.14
N LEU A 84 9.46 14.69 0.31
CA LEU A 84 8.81 15.97 0.54
C LEU A 84 9.39 17.02 -0.42
N VAL A 85 8.53 17.67 -1.19
CA VAL A 85 8.92 18.77 -2.09
C VAL A 85 8.33 20.07 -1.58
N VAL A 86 9.18 21.05 -1.30
CA VAL A 86 8.77 22.44 -1.05
C VAL A 86 8.80 23.15 -2.38
N ALA A 87 7.65 23.21 -3.06
CA ALA A 87 7.49 23.74 -4.39
C ALA A 87 7.34 25.27 -4.38
N GLY A 88 8.04 25.96 -5.29
CA GLY A 88 7.86 27.39 -5.53
C GLY A 88 6.63 27.74 -6.38
N SER A 89 6.12 26.78 -7.15
CA SER A 89 4.99 26.94 -8.07
C SER A 89 3.95 25.82 -7.89
N ASN A 90 2.69 26.11 -8.22
CA ASN A 90 1.63 25.12 -8.21
C ASN A 90 1.83 24.02 -9.27
N ASP A 91 2.41 24.35 -10.42
CA ASP A 91 2.62 23.38 -11.51
C ASP A 91 3.62 22.30 -11.10
N LEU A 92 4.74 22.69 -10.49
CA LEU A 92 5.71 21.74 -9.95
C LEU A 92 5.09 20.89 -8.84
N ALA A 93 4.27 21.50 -7.99
CA ALA A 93 3.60 20.83 -6.89
C ALA A 93 2.68 19.69 -7.38
N VAL A 94 1.86 19.96 -8.39
CA VAL A 94 0.96 18.96 -8.98
C VAL A 94 1.74 17.83 -9.63
N LYS A 95 2.81 18.15 -10.36
CA LYS A 95 3.66 17.12 -11.01
C LYS A 95 4.38 16.24 -9.98
N ALA A 96 4.95 16.83 -8.94
CA ALA A 96 5.62 16.10 -7.85
C ALA A 96 4.64 15.22 -7.06
N ALA A 97 3.43 15.73 -6.77
CA ALA A 97 2.39 14.98 -6.08
C ALA A 97 1.91 13.77 -6.90
N ARG A 98 1.80 13.89 -8.23
CA ARG A 98 1.46 12.77 -9.13
C ARG A 98 2.50 11.64 -9.09
N LEU A 99 3.76 11.96 -8.81
CA LEU A 99 4.83 10.98 -8.61
C LEU A 99 4.85 10.38 -7.19
N GLY A 100 3.89 10.76 -6.33
CA GLY A 100 3.76 10.23 -4.97
C GLY A 100 4.55 11.00 -3.91
N ALA A 101 5.11 12.17 -4.23
CA ALA A 101 5.75 13.03 -3.23
C ALA A 101 4.69 13.75 -2.37
N ALA A 102 5.00 13.96 -1.10
CA ALA A 102 4.31 14.96 -0.29
C ALA A 102 4.78 16.35 -0.73
N VAL A 103 3.88 17.33 -0.75
CA VAL A 103 4.19 18.66 -1.28
C VAL A 103 3.72 19.76 -0.34
N VAL A 104 4.57 20.76 -0.19
CA VAL A 104 4.25 22.08 0.38
C VAL A 104 4.41 23.11 -0.72
N VAL A 105 3.41 23.96 -0.91
CA VAL A 105 3.50 25.08 -1.84
C VAL A 105 3.87 26.33 -1.05
N GLY A 106 4.87 27.06 -1.54
CA GLY A 106 5.37 28.28 -0.92
C GLY A 106 6.38 28.01 0.19
N GLY A 107 7.15 29.05 0.54
CA GLY A 107 8.22 28.98 1.55
C GLY A 107 7.74 28.89 3.00
N ALA A 108 6.60 28.22 3.24
CA ALA A 108 6.03 28.05 4.56
C ALA A 108 6.82 26.99 5.35
N ILE A 109 7.88 27.42 6.01
CA ILE A 109 8.80 26.57 6.80
C ILE A 109 8.05 25.78 7.88
N GLU A 110 7.10 26.41 8.57
CA GLU A 110 6.30 25.75 9.62
C GLU A 110 5.41 24.62 9.08
N LEU A 111 4.85 24.81 7.87
CA LEU A 111 4.06 23.77 7.22
C LEU A 111 4.96 22.62 6.77
N ALA A 112 6.15 22.93 6.25
CA ALA A 112 7.15 21.93 5.89
C ALA A 112 7.65 21.15 7.11
N SER A 113 7.91 21.79 8.25
CA SER A 113 8.33 21.10 9.47
C SER A 113 7.24 20.19 10.02
N ALA A 114 5.97 20.62 10.01
CA ALA A 114 4.84 19.76 10.37
C ALA A 114 4.72 18.53 9.46
N GLN A 115 4.91 18.72 8.14
CA GLN A 115 4.88 17.61 7.18
C GLN A 115 6.06 16.65 7.36
N ILE A 116 7.25 17.14 7.68
CA ILE A 116 8.43 16.31 8.02
C ILE A 116 8.08 15.38 9.18
N LYS A 117 7.52 15.91 10.26
CA LYS A 117 7.13 15.13 11.44
C LYS A 117 6.11 14.03 11.11
N GLN A 118 5.12 14.35 10.28
CA GLN A 118 4.13 13.38 9.83
C GLN A 118 4.77 12.28 8.97
N LEU A 119 5.63 12.64 8.03
CA LEU A 119 6.32 11.68 7.16
C LEU A 119 7.23 10.74 7.96
N LEU A 120 8.00 11.27 8.90
CA LEU A 120 8.85 10.47 9.79
C LEU A 120 8.02 9.47 10.62
N SER A 121 6.85 9.88 11.10
CA SER A 121 5.92 8.99 11.81
C SER A 121 5.45 7.83 10.93
N VAL A 122 5.16 8.10 9.65
CA VAL A 122 4.78 7.07 8.67
C VAL A 122 5.95 6.14 8.37
N VAL A 123 7.18 6.67 8.24
CA VAL A 123 8.39 5.87 8.03
C VAL A 123 8.68 4.95 9.21
N ASP A 124 8.57 5.44 10.45
CA ASP A 124 8.76 4.61 11.65
C ASP A 124 7.70 3.51 11.72
N LEU A 125 6.44 3.83 11.40
CA LEU A 125 5.37 2.84 11.33
C LEU A 125 5.65 1.78 10.25
N LYS A 126 6.06 2.18 9.04
CA LYS A 126 6.47 1.25 7.97
C LYS A 126 7.60 0.33 8.43
N ARG A 127 8.63 0.87 9.10
CA ARG A 127 9.72 0.07 9.68
C ARG A 127 9.23 -0.89 10.76
N LYS A 128 8.35 -0.43 11.65
CA LYS A 128 7.81 -1.25 12.74
C LYS A 128 6.98 -2.41 12.19
N VAL A 129 6.15 -2.15 11.18
CA VAL A 129 5.37 -3.19 10.47
C VAL A 129 6.30 -4.17 9.74
N ALA A 130 7.33 -3.69 9.04
CA ALA A 130 8.30 -4.55 8.37
C ALA A 130 9.05 -5.47 9.36
N ARG A 131 9.46 -4.94 10.52
CA ARG A 131 10.11 -5.72 11.59
C ARG A 131 9.16 -6.75 12.21
N HIS A 132 7.89 -6.40 12.41
CA HIS A 132 6.88 -7.34 12.91
C HIS A 132 6.51 -8.44 11.92
N SER A 133 6.81 -8.26 10.63
CA SER A 133 6.55 -9.21 9.56
C SER A 133 7.69 -10.22 9.31
N MET A 134 8.80 -10.15 10.06
CA MET A 134 9.89 -11.13 9.99
C MET A 134 9.67 -12.26 11.01
N PRO A 135 9.76 -13.56 10.63
CA PRO A 135 9.68 -14.65 11.58
C PRO A 135 10.98 -14.72 12.39
N VAL A 136 10.90 -14.38 13.68
CA VAL A 136 11.99 -14.65 14.64
C VAL A 136 12.14 -16.16 14.76
N SER A 137 13.15 -16.70 14.09
CA SER A 137 13.70 -18.01 14.43
C SER A 137 14.86 -17.81 15.40
N SER A 138 14.90 -18.68 16.42
CA SER A 138 15.90 -18.83 17.48
C SER A 138 16.08 -17.66 18.48
N LEU A 139 15.44 -17.78 19.64
CA LEU A 139 16.10 -18.14 20.91
C LEU A 139 15.07 -18.78 21.86
N SER A 140 15.54 -19.68 22.71
CA SER A 140 14.88 -20.80 23.39
C SER A 140 14.08 -20.49 24.67
N SER A 141 12.83 -21.02 24.74
CA SER A 141 12.07 -21.72 25.82
C SER A 141 12.00 -21.19 27.28
N PRO A 142 11.03 -21.59 28.16
CA PRO A 142 9.79 -22.39 28.01
C PRO A 142 8.50 -21.80 28.69
N THR A 143 7.39 -22.52 28.49
CA THR A 143 6.11 -22.49 29.25
C THR A 143 5.10 -21.36 28.97
N SER A 144 4.02 -21.71 28.28
CA SER A 144 2.63 -21.62 28.75
C SER A 144 1.70 -21.52 27.54
N GLY A 145 0.77 -22.46 27.46
CA GLY A 145 0.00 -22.76 26.26
C GLY A 145 -0.94 -21.62 25.84
N VAL A 146 -0.61 -20.98 24.72
CA VAL A 146 -1.61 -20.40 23.81
C VAL A 146 -1.24 -20.89 22.42
N VAL A 147 -2.09 -21.74 21.87
CA VAL A 147 -1.96 -22.28 20.50
C VAL A 147 -2.15 -21.13 19.51
N GLN A 148 -1.06 -20.41 19.21
CA GLN A 148 -0.94 -19.59 18.01
C GLN A 148 -0.88 -20.53 16.81
N ARG A 149 -2.05 -20.94 16.31
CA ARG A 149 -2.16 -21.61 15.01
C ARG A 149 -1.80 -20.59 13.94
N ARG A 150 -0.52 -20.63 13.56
CA ARG A 150 0.11 -20.01 12.39
C ARG A 150 -0.89 -19.87 11.25
N SER A 151 -1.37 -18.65 11.01
CA SER A 151 -1.94 -18.28 9.72
C SER A 151 -0.83 -18.41 8.68
N ALA A 152 -1.02 -19.31 7.71
CA ALA A 152 -0.12 -19.39 6.57
C ALA A 152 -0.06 -18.02 5.89
N PRO A 153 1.13 -17.52 5.53
CA PRO A 153 1.26 -16.22 4.89
C PRO A 153 0.51 -16.21 3.55
N LEU A 154 -0.35 -15.21 3.38
CA LEU A 154 -1.02 -14.91 2.12
C LEU A 154 0.05 -14.72 1.01
N PRO A 155 -0.04 -15.39 -0.15
CA PRO A 155 0.79 -15.01 -1.29
C PRO A 155 0.41 -13.59 -1.72
N LYS A 156 1.42 -12.81 -2.15
CA LYS A 156 1.31 -11.39 -2.45
C LYS A 156 0.64 -11.07 -3.79
N GLU A 157 0.26 -12.07 -4.58
CA GLU A 157 -0.23 -11.89 -5.94
C GLU A 157 -1.67 -12.38 -6.04
N ALA A 158 -2.61 -11.45 -6.25
CA ALA A 158 -3.89 -11.81 -6.83
C ALA A 158 -3.61 -12.28 -8.27
N THR A 159 -4.11 -13.46 -8.64
CA THR A 159 -4.02 -13.92 -10.02
C THR A 159 -4.54 -12.82 -10.95
N PRO A 160 -3.83 -12.45 -12.03
CA PRO A 160 -4.18 -11.31 -12.88
C PRO A 160 -5.63 -11.40 -13.41
N ASP A 161 -6.09 -12.61 -13.70
CA ASP A 161 -7.47 -12.94 -14.11
C ASP A 161 -8.55 -12.50 -13.08
N ALA A 162 -8.22 -12.49 -11.79
CA ALA A 162 -9.11 -12.00 -10.74
C ALA A 162 -9.10 -10.46 -10.64
N LEU A 163 -7.97 -9.83 -10.94
CA LEU A 163 -7.84 -8.37 -10.99
C LEU A 163 -8.57 -7.81 -12.21
N ASP A 164 -8.48 -8.47 -13.37
CA ASP A 164 -9.18 -8.05 -14.58
C ASP A 164 -10.71 -8.14 -14.41
N ALA A 165 -11.22 -9.23 -13.83
CA ALA A 165 -12.64 -9.35 -13.47
C ALA A 165 -13.09 -8.33 -12.40
N LEU A 166 -12.18 -7.88 -11.53
CA LEU A 166 -12.42 -6.84 -10.52
C LEU A 166 -12.46 -5.43 -11.15
N VAL A 167 -11.60 -5.18 -12.14
CA VAL A 167 -11.52 -3.91 -12.88
C VAL A 167 -12.74 -3.75 -13.80
N GLU A 168 -13.11 -4.79 -14.54
CA GLU A 168 -14.31 -4.79 -15.40
C GLU A 168 -15.61 -4.57 -14.60
N ALA A 169 -15.68 -5.13 -13.38
CA ALA A 169 -16.80 -4.91 -12.46
C ALA A 169 -16.82 -3.49 -11.84
N ALA A 170 -15.68 -2.81 -11.76
CA ALA A 170 -15.59 -1.46 -11.22
C ALA A 170 -16.07 -0.41 -12.23
N GLU A 171 -15.83 -0.62 -13.52
CA GLU A 171 -16.31 0.25 -14.62
C GLU A 171 -17.85 0.25 -14.74
N GLY A 172 -18.49 -0.86 -14.33
CA GLY A 172 -19.95 -1.01 -14.29
C GLY A 172 -20.59 -0.81 -12.91
N LEU A 173 -20.06 0.08 -12.06
CA LEU A 173 -20.58 0.46 -10.72
C LEU A 173 -21.33 -0.68 -9.99
N VAL A 174 -20.66 -1.83 -9.83
CA VAL A 174 -21.32 -3.02 -9.29
C VAL A 174 -21.76 -2.76 -7.84
N PRO A 175 -23.04 -3.03 -7.50
CA PRO A 175 -23.50 -2.86 -6.13
C PRO A 175 -22.61 -3.63 -5.14
N MET A 176 -22.17 -2.94 -4.08
CA MET A 176 -21.20 -3.45 -3.08
C MET A 176 -21.50 -4.87 -2.57
N HIS A 177 -22.78 -5.22 -2.42
CA HIS A 177 -23.20 -6.55 -1.97
C HIS A 177 -22.89 -7.67 -2.98
N LYS A 178 -22.84 -7.39 -4.29
CA LYS A 178 -22.42 -8.34 -5.32
C LYS A 178 -20.91 -8.53 -5.29
N PHE A 179 -20.15 -7.44 -5.15
CA PHE A 179 -18.70 -7.48 -4.99
C PHE A 179 -18.28 -8.31 -3.78
N GLN A 180 -18.89 -8.06 -2.62
CA GLN A 180 -18.64 -8.82 -1.38
C GLN A 180 -18.84 -10.33 -1.59
N ARG A 181 -19.86 -10.74 -2.35
CA ARG A 181 -20.12 -12.16 -2.63
C ARG A 181 -19.04 -12.80 -3.50
N VAL A 182 -18.65 -12.13 -4.59
CA VAL A 182 -17.62 -12.61 -5.52
C VAL A 182 -16.28 -12.77 -4.79
N TYR A 183 -15.92 -11.75 -4.00
CA TYR A 183 -14.66 -11.77 -3.26
C TYR A 183 -14.62 -12.85 -2.18
N VAL A 184 -15.73 -13.10 -1.48
CA VAL A 184 -15.83 -14.18 -0.48
C VAL A 184 -15.72 -15.56 -1.11
N ASP A 185 -16.28 -15.77 -2.31
CA ASP A 185 -16.13 -17.04 -3.03
C ASP A 185 -14.67 -17.28 -3.45
N TYR A 186 -14.01 -16.26 -3.99
CA TYR A 186 -12.58 -16.29 -4.29
C TYR A 186 -11.76 -16.64 -3.02
N ALA A 187 -12.01 -15.95 -1.91
CA ALA A 187 -11.31 -16.19 -0.66
C ALA A 187 -11.56 -17.62 -0.12
N LEU A 188 -12.81 -18.10 -0.15
CA LEU A 188 -13.13 -19.46 0.28
C LEU A 188 -12.42 -20.51 -0.57
N ARG A 189 -12.35 -20.35 -1.90
CA ARG A 189 -11.57 -21.25 -2.77
C ARG A 189 -10.08 -21.20 -2.43
N ARG A 190 -9.55 -20.00 -2.15
CA ARG A 190 -8.15 -19.79 -1.79
C ARG A 190 -7.75 -20.48 -0.48
N PHE A 191 -8.65 -20.53 0.49
CA PHE A 191 -8.44 -21.14 1.82
C PHE A 191 -9.02 -22.57 1.94
N GLY A 192 -9.26 -23.26 0.82
CA GLY A 192 -9.72 -24.65 0.82
C GLY A 192 -11.11 -24.86 1.44
N GLY A 193 -11.97 -23.85 1.38
CA GLY A 193 -13.34 -23.88 1.91
C GLY A 193 -13.45 -23.68 3.42
N ASN A 194 -12.34 -23.43 4.12
CA ASN A 194 -12.36 -23.25 5.57
C ASN A 194 -12.92 -21.87 5.96
N LYS A 195 -14.21 -21.83 6.31
CA LYS A 195 -14.93 -20.59 6.66
C LYS A 195 -14.35 -19.84 7.86
N VAL A 196 -13.84 -20.56 8.86
CA VAL A 196 -13.25 -19.94 10.06
C VAL A 196 -11.94 -19.27 9.70
N HIS A 197 -11.10 -19.97 8.93
CA HIS A 197 -9.82 -19.43 8.48
C HIS A 197 -9.99 -18.27 7.49
N THR A 198 -10.97 -18.38 6.59
CA THR A 198 -11.32 -17.33 5.63
C THR A 198 -11.83 -16.07 6.33
N ALA A 199 -12.70 -16.22 7.34
CA ALA A 199 -13.22 -15.11 8.13
C ALA A 199 -12.09 -14.37 8.87
N ALA A 200 -11.18 -15.12 9.51
CA ALA A 200 -10.02 -14.57 10.18
C ALA A 200 -9.08 -13.83 9.21
N ALA A 201 -8.85 -14.38 8.01
CA ALA A 201 -8.00 -13.74 6.99
C ALA A 201 -8.61 -12.46 6.42
N LEU A 202 -9.94 -12.40 6.33
CA LEU A 202 -10.68 -11.23 5.84
C LEU A 202 -10.98 -10.19 6.94
N GLY A 203 -10.65 -10.49 8.20
CA GLY A 203 -10.93 -9.60 9.33
C GLY A 203 -12.44 -9.42 9.63
N ILE A 204 -13.27 -10.40 9.27
CA ILE A 204 -14.73 -10.35 9.47
C ILE A 204 -15.24 -11.57 10.25
N ASP A 205 -16.46 -11.46 10.79
CA ASP A 205 -17.09 -12.56 11.52
C ASP A 205 -17.42 -13.75 10.60
N ARG A 206 -17.24 -14.97 11.10
CA ARG A 206 -17.62 -16.22 10.40
C ARG A 206 -19.10 -16.22 9.98
N ARG A 207 -20.01 -15.66 10.79
CA ARG A 207 -21.44 -15.51 10.46
C ARG A 207 -21.64 -14.62 9.24
N THR A 208 -20.80 -13.62 9.04
CA THR A 208 -20.82 -12.73 7.87
C THR A 208 -20.43 -13.51 6.60
N ILE A 209 -19.36 -14.31 6.66
CA ILE A 209 -19.00 -15.24 5.58
C ILE A 209 -20.14 -16.21 5.28
N GLN A 210 -20.73 -16.79 6.32
CA GLN A 210 -21.83 -17.75 6.17
C GLN A 210 -23.07 -17.10 5.53
N ARG A 211 -23.42 -15.87 5.91
CA ARG A 211 -24.52 -15.11 5.35
C ARG A 211 -24.31 -14.83 3.86
N TRP A 212 -23.11 -14.40 3.48
CA TRP A 212 -22.79 -14.07 2.09
C TRP A 212 -22.62 -15.32 1.21
N ALA A 213 -22.08 -16.41 1.75
CA ALA A 213 -21.94 -17.68 1.05
C ALA A 213 -23.29 -18.41 0.83
N ARG A 214 -24.25 -18.27 1.76
CA ARG A 214 -25.59 -18.90 1.65
C ARG A 214 -26.46 -18.30 0.56
N ALA A 215 -26.34 -17.00 0.31
CA ALA A 215 -27.13 -16.30 -0.69
C ALA A 215 -26.87 -16.74 -2.16
N ARG A 216 -25.99 -17.73 -2.39
CA ARG A 216 -25.78 -18.43 -3.66
C ARG A 216 -26.46 -19.80 -3.73
N ALA A 217 -26.67 -20.49 -2.61
CA ALA A 217 -27.33 -21.80 -2.60
C ALA A 217 -28.76 -21.71 -3.15
N GLU A 218 -29.40 -20.56 -2.97
CA GLU A 218 -30.74 -20.24 -3.49
C GLU A 218 -30.72 -19.73 -4.95
N GLN A 219 -29.56 -19.41 -5.51
CA GLN A 219 -29.41 -18.82 -6.86
C GLN A 219 -28.73 -19.75 -7.88
N ARG A 220 -28.35 -20.97 -7.50
CA ARG A 220 -28.10 -22.02 -8.50
C ARG A 220 -29.46 -22.49 -9.01
N PRO A 221 -29.82 -22.28 -10.29
CA PRO A 221 -30.92 -23.03 -10.88
C PRO A 221 -30.59 -24.50 -10.67
N GLN A 222 -31.49 -25.21 -10.01
CA GLN A 222 -31.44 -26.66 -9.99
C GLN A 222 -31.53 -27.11 -11.45
N THR A 223 -30.45 -27.68 -11.97
CA THR A 223 -30.53 -28.58 -13.11
C THR A 223 -31.35 -29.76 -12.63
N THR A 224 -32.66 -29.68 -12.83
CA THR A 224 -33.58 -30.80 -12.72
C THR A 224 -33.05 -31.93 -13.60
N PRO A 225 -32.88 -33.15 -13.07
CA PRO A 225 -32.65 -34.30 -13.92
C PRO A 225 -33.88 -34.46 -14.82
N THR A 226 -33.65 -34.48 -16.12
CA THR A 226 -34.66 -34.77 -17.13
C THR A 226 -35.13 -36.21 -16.95
N THR A 227 -36.15 -36.40 -16.11
CA THR A 227 -36.91 -37.65 -16.08
C THR A 227 -37.77 -37.67 -17.33
N THR A 228 -37.37 -38.49 -18.29
CA THR A 228 -38.16 -38.94 -19.44
C THR A 228 -39.52 -39.43 -18.94
N ASN A 229 -40.56 -38.62 -19.16
CA ASN A 229 -41.95 -39.03 -18.96
C ASN A 229 -42.56 -39.34 -20.32
N SER A 230 -42.53 -40.62 -20.70
CA SER A 230 -43.37 -41.18 -21.75
C SER A 230 -44.76 -41.40 -21.15
N SER A 231 -45.67 -40.45 -21.36
CA SER A 231 -47.11 -40.67 -21.13
C SER A 231 -47.79 -40.90 -22.48
N SER A 232 -48.06 -42.17 -22.77
CA SER A 232 -49.02 -42.60 -23.78
C SER A 232 -50.41 -42.08 -23.44
N THR A 233 -50.99 -41.37 -24.40
CA THR A 233 -52.29 -40.70 -24.37
C THR A 233 -53.42 -41.73 -24.33
N THR A 234 -54.29 -41.62 -23.32
CA THR A 234 -55.65 -42.17 -23.37
C THR A 234 -56.56 -41.09 -23.96
N SER A 235 -57.14 -41.35 -25.13
CA SER A 235 -58.29 -40.61 -25.63
C SER A 235 -59.41 -41.58 -25.98
N SER A 236 -60.49 -41.41 -25.22
CA SER A 236 -61.82 -41.96 -25.40
C SER A 236 -62.44 -41.59 -26.75
N SER A 237 -63.14 -42.52 -27.38
CA SER A 237 -64.39 -42.19 -28.09
C SER A 237 -65.31 -43.40 -28.16
N SER A 238 -66.57 -43.07 -27.98
CA SER A 238 -67.74 -43.87 -27.64
C SER A 238 -68.39 -44.57 -28.84
N SER A 239 -69.07 -45.65 -28.48
CA SER A 239 -70.08 -46.45 -29.18
C SER A 239 -70.97 -45.71 -30.17
N SER A 240 -71.16 -46.28 -31.37
CA SER A 240 -72.43 -46.78 -31.96
C SER A 240 -72.21 -47.13 -33.42
#